data_AF-A0A1V4SVU8-F1
#
_entry.id   AF-A0A1V4SVU8-F1
#
_cell.length_a   1.000
_cell.length_b   1.000
_cell.length_c   1.000
_cell.angle_alpha   90.00
_cell.angle_beta   90.00
_cell.angle_gamma   90.00
#
_symmetry.space_group_name_H-M   'P 1'
#
loop_
_entity.id
_entity.type
_entity.pdbx_description
1 polymer ?
#
loop_
_entity_poly.entity_id
_entity_poly.type
_entity_poly.pdbx_seq_one_letter_code
_entity_poly.pdbx_strand_id
1 'polypeptide(L)'
;MMKYLSGKTGCYDSYEFAKNILGKVGELKEFTAFYSEKTPYYQDFGIDKAYYNFIIKDEEGNEVWFDTNCGYGGTSPSCTEKILQLFGARDEYGIDKEKIIHKINVNLNHDINILVLSQNRYKTIDKNKEIMFIKVKPNSAKCRYNLIKGLENIGTFEQYNKKYKDYEEYFEETFKDKSLGDYRTNNLFYISRYLKEFSREELEKIFRTIIVKNAGEAVELDIKIIQKV
;
A
#
# COMPACT_ATOMS: atom_id res chain seq x y z
N MET A 1 -0.90 22.61 12.74
CA MET A 1 -2.12 22.09 12.10
C MET A 1 -2.22 22.66 10.70
N MET A 2 -1.87 21.84 9.71
CA MET A 2 -1.96 22.18 8.29
C MET A 2 -3.14 21.48 7.64
N LYS A 3 -3.60 22.04 6.52
CA LYS A 3 -4.67 21.48 5.72
C LYS A 3 -4.20 21.32 4.29
N TYR A 4 -4.30 20.11 3.77
CA TYR A 4 -3.90 19.74 2.41
C TYR A 4 -5.14 19.34 1.62
N LEU A 5 -5.25 19.82 0.39
CA LEU A 5 -6.41 19.54 -0.46
C LEU A 5 -5.95 18.93 -1.78
N SER A 6 -6.60 17.85 -2.21
CA SER A 6 -6.31 17.23 -3.52
C SER A 6 -6.71 18.11 -4.70
N GLY A 7 -7.54 19.13 -4.46
CA GLY A 7 -8.31 19.78 -5.52
C GLY A 7 -9.49 18.92 -5.98
N LYS A 8 -10.22 19.41 -6.99
CA LYS A 8 -11.37 18.74 -7.60
C LYS A 8 -10.95 17.96 -8.84
N THR A 9 -10.40 16.77 -8.60
CA THR A 9 -9.63 16.03 -9.61
C THR A 9 -10.11 14.58 -9.75
N GLY A 10 -11.12 14.16 -8.99
CA GLY A 10 -11.62 12.79 -9.01
C GLY A 10 -10.61 11.76 -8.47
N CYS A 11 -10.93 10.47 -8.66
CA CYS A 11 -10.23 9.38 -7.97
C CYS A 11 -8.73 9.26 -8.31
N TYR A 12 -8.38 9.16 -9.60
CA TYR A 12 -7.01 8.88 -10.02
C TYR A 12 -6.04 9.93 -9.49
N ASP A 13 -6.34 11.20 -9.74
CA ASP A 13 -5.52 12.32 -9.28
C ASP A 13 -5.53 12.46 -7.75
N SER A 14 -6.64 12.13 -7.08
CA SER A 14 -6.69 12.11 -5.60
C SER A 14 -5.76 11.04 -5.03
N TYR A 15 -5.65 9.88 -5.67
CA TYR A 15 -4.75 8.81 -5.26
C TYR A 15 -3.28 9.16 -5.54
N GLU A 16 -2.97 9.79 -6.68
CA GLU A 16 -1.62 10.33 -6.94
C GLU A 16 -1.25 11.44 -5.95
N PHE A 17 -2.20 12.32 -5.62
CA PHE A 17 -2.03 13.31 -4.56
C PHE A 17 -1.74 12.65 -3.20
N ALA A 18 -2.44 11.56 -2.86
CA ALA A 18 -2.19 10.80 -1.65
C ALA A 18 -0.76 10.26 -1.59
N LYS A 19 -0.22 9.70 -2.68
CA LYS A 19 1.19 9.25 -2.75
C LYS A 19 2.17 10.39 -2.48
N ASN A 20 1.89 11.57 -3.03
CA ASN A 20 2.74 12.74 -2.89
C ASN A 20 2.68 13.39 -1.49
N ILE A 21 1.59 13.19 -0.74
CA ILE A 21 1.41 13.80 0.59
C ILE A 21 1.96 12.96 1.73
N LEU A 22 2.20 11.65 1.55
CA LEU A 22 2.76 10.75 2.58
C LEU A 22 4.02 11.30 3.27
N GLY A 23 4.81 12.12 2.56
CA GLY A 23 6.02 12.73 3.09
C GLY A 23 5.81 13.97 3.97
N LYS A 24 4.59 14.50 4.01
CA LYS A 24 4.21 15.79 4.61
C LYS A 24 3.23 15.67 5.76
N VAL A 25 2.65 14.49 5.97
CA VAL A 25 1.73 14.20 7.07
C VAL A 25 2.27 13.03 7.89
N GLY A 26 1.92 13.01 9.17
CA GLY A 26 2.24 11.93 10.10
C GLY A 26 1.37 10.70 9.87
N GLU A 27 1.38 9.79 10.85
CA GLU A 27 0.58 8.56 10.80
C GLU A 27 -0.92 8.85 10.89
N LEU A 28 -1.71 8.11 10.11
CA LEU A 28 -3.16 8.23 10.06
C LEU A 28 -3.77 7.91 11.43
N LYS A 29 -4.51 8.86 12.00
CA LYS A 29 -5.17 8.69 13.30
C LYS A 29 -6.67 8.50 13.18
N GLU A 30 -7.30 9.31 12.34
CA GLU A 30 -8.74 9.27 12.09
C GLU A 30 -9.06 9.54 10.63
N PHE A 31 -10.20 9.01 10.17
CA PHE A 31 -10.73 9.36 8.87
C PHE A 31 -12.25 9.50 8.91
N THR A 32 -12.74 10.34 8.01
CA THR A 32 -14.18 10.49 7.75
C THR A 32 -14.44 10.37 6.25
N ALA A 33 -15.40 9.52 5.87
CA ALA A 33 -15.87 9.38 4.49
C ALA A 33 -17.37 9.70 4.41
N PHE A 34 -17.76 10.39 3.34
CA PHE A 34 -19.13 10.82 3.07
C PHE A 34 -19.58 10.28 1.71
N TYR A 35 -20.80 9.75 1.66
CA TYR A 35 -21.45 9.35 0.42
C TYR A 35 -22.12 10.56 -0.27
N SER A 36 -22.47 11.61 0.47
CA SER A 36 -23.19 12.77 -0.07
C SER A 36 -22.28 13.82 -0.70
N GLU A 37 -22.79 14.51 -1.72
CA GLU A 37 -22.09 15.62 -2.39
C GLU A 37 -21.99 16.89 -1.55
N LYS A 38 -22.80 17.03 -0.48
CA LYS A 38 -22.76 18.18 0.44
C LYS A 38 -22.26 17.71 1.80
N THR A 39 -21.04 18.07 2.13
CA THR A 39 -20.35 17.70 3.37
C THR A 39 -20.02 18.97 4.17
N PRO A 40 -19.69 18.87 5.48
CA PRO A 40 -19.19 20.04 6.21
C PRO A 40 -17.79 20.48 5.74
N TYR A 41 -17.13 19.69 4.89
CA TYR A 41 -15.78 19.94 4.41
C TYR A 41 -15.82 20.53 3.00
N TYR A 42 -15.71 21.85 2.87
CA TYR A 42 -15.71 22.50 1.55
C TYR A 42 -14.74 23.68 1.48
N GLN A 43 -14.43 24.07 0.25
CA GLN A 43 -13.88 25.39 -0.06
C GLN A 43 -15.00 26.28 -0.60
N ASP A 44 -15.12 27.48 -0.03
CA ASP A 44 -16.11 28.48 -0.42
C ASP A 44 -15.48 29.45 -1.42
N PHE A 45 -16.11 29.57 -2.60
CA PHE A 45 -15.72 30.50 -3.65
C PHE A 45 -16.78 31.61 -3.84
N GLY A 46 -17.62 31.85 -2.83
CA GLY A 46 -18.68 32.85 -2.81
C GLY A 46 -19.96 32.38 -3.47
N ILE A 47 -19.91 32.09 -4.77
CA ILE A 47 -21.08 31.62 -5.54
C ILE A 47 -21.21 30.09 -5.59
N ASP A 48 -20.13 29.37 -5.31
CA ASP A 48 -20.07 27.92 -5.38
C ASP A 48 -19.23 27.35 -4.23
N LYS A 49 -19.48 26.08 -3.90
CA LYS A 49 -18.81 25.33 -2.83
C LYS A 49 -18.26 24.03 -3.37
N ALA A 50 -16.95 23.84 -3.22
CA ALA A 50 -16.26 22.62 -3.59
C ALA A 50 -16.17 21.67 -2.38
N TYR A 51 -17.03 20.65 -2.32
CA TYR A 51 -17.19 19.75 -1.15
C TYR A 51 -16.33 18.49 -1.20
N TYR A 52 -15.50 18.25 -0.20
CA TYR A 52 -14.65 17.07 -0.08
C TYR A 52 -15.38 15.96 0.66
N ASN A 53 -15.23 14.72 0.19
CA ASN A 53 -15.99 13.56 0.66
C ASN A 53 -15.14 12.57 1.44
N PHE A 54 -13.83 12.74 1.49
CA PHE A 54 -12.96 11.89 2.28
C PHE A 54 -11.85 12.70 2.94
N ILE A 55 -11.81 12.62 4.26
CA ILE A 55 -10.91 13.39 5.11
C ILE A 55 -10.07 12.40 5.91
N ILE A 56 -8.77 12.57 5.86
CA ILE A 56 -7.81 11.91 6.75
C ILE A 56 -7.26 12.96 7.69
N LYS A 57 -7.01 12.57 8.94
CA LYS A 57 -6.23 13.37 9.87
C LYS A 57 -5.17 12.54 10.55
N ASP A 58 -3.99 13.13 10.65
CA ASP A 58 -2.83 12.50 11.27
C ASP A 58 -2.77 12.74 12.79
N GLU A 59 -1.79 12.12 13.43
CA GLU A 59 -1.53 12.25 14.87
C GLU A 59 -1.18 13.68 15.33
N GLU A 60 -0.62 14.50 14.44
CA GLU A 60 -0.29 15.91 14.68
C GLU A 60 -1.50 16.85 14.46
N GLY A 61 -2.62 16.28 14.03
CA GLY A 61 -3.86 16.99 13.74
C GLY A 61 -3.90 17.66 12.37
N ASN A 62 -2.92 17.42 11.49
CA ASN A 62 -3.00 17.87 10.10
C ASN A 62 -4.11 17.11 9.37
N GLU A 63 -4.78 17.79 8.44
CA GLU A 63 -5.88 17.23 7.68
C GLU A 63 -5.55 17.14 6.19
N VAL A 64 -5.98 16.06 5.56
CA VAL A 64 -5.90 15.86 4.12
C VAL A 64 -7.30 15.62 3.57
N TRP A 65 -7.72 16.47 2.66
CA TRP A 65 -9.06 16.51 2.11
C TRP A 65 -9.01 16.03 0.67
N PHE A 66 -9.72 14.94 0.39
CA PHE A 66 -9.74 14.28 -0.92
C PHE A 66 -11.09 14.42 -1.61
N ASP A 67 -11.03 14.56 -2.92
CA ASP A 67 -12.18 14.53 -3.82
C ASP A 67 -12.34 13.13 -4.43
N THR A 68 -12.74 12.18 -3.59
CA THR A 68 -12.81 10.76 -3.94
C THR A 68 -14.25 10.31 -4.05
N ASN A 69 -14.87 10.47 -5.21
CA ASN A 69 -16.15 9.81 -5.48
C ASN A 69 -15.90 8.37 -5.96
N CYS A 70 -16.08 7.37 -5.10
CA CYS A 70 -16.18 5.97 -5.52
C CYS A 70 -17.21 5.20 -4.69
N GLY A 71 -18.39 5.01 -5.28
CA GLY A 71 -19.49 4.19 -4.77
C GLY A 71 -20.61 3.94 -5.78
N TYR A 72 -20.36 4.11 -7.09
CA TYR A 72 -21.38 3.82 -8.11
C TYR A 72 -21.18 2.40 -8.68
N GLY A 73 -22.14 1.53 -8.39
CA GLY A 73 -22.50 0.38 -9.24
C GLY A 73 -21.43 -0.69 -9.46
N GLY A 74 -20.96 -1.35 -8.40
CA GLY A 74 -20.30 -2.66 -8.52
C GLY A 74 -18.93 -2.68 -9.22
N THR A 75 -18.29 -1.53 -9.39
CA THR A 75 -16.88 -1.48 -9.82
C THR A 75 -15.96 -1.64 -8.60
N SER A 76 -14.82 -2.28 -8.86
CA SER A 76 -13.69 -2.57 -7.96
C SER A 76 -13.32 -1.44 -6.97
N PRO A 77 -12.46 -1.71 -5.96
CA PRO A 77 -12.37 -1.01 -4.68
C PRO A 77 -12.51 0.50 -4.74
N SER A 78 -13.24 1.07 -3.79
CA SER A 78 -13.42 2.53 -3.75
C SER A 78 -12.06 3.22 -3.66
N CYS A 79 -11.86 4.33 -4.36
CA CYS A 79 -10.64 5.13 -4.29
C CYS A 79 -10.18 5.38 -2.84
N THR A 80 -11.16 5.64 -1.98
CA THR A 80 -11.04 5.83 -0.55
C THR A 80 -10.34 4.65 0.12
N GLU A 81 -10.73 3.41 -0.17
CA GLU A 81 -10.06 2.21 0.37
C GLU A 81 -8.61 2.11 -0.10
N LYS A 82 -8.33 2.43 -1.37
CA LYS A 82 -6.95 2.44 -1.88
C LYS A 82 -6.09 3.47 -1.15
N ILE A 83 -6.63 4.66 -0.90
CA ILE A 83 -5.93 5.69 -0.13
C ILE A 83 -5.75 5.23 1.32
N LEU A 84 -6.78 4.74 2.00
CA LEU A 84 -6.66 4.23 3.37
C LEU A 84 -5.55 3.18 3.50
N GLN A 85 -5.48 2.25 2.56
CA GLN A 85 -4.46 1.20 2.57
C GLN A 85 -3.06 1.69 2.21
N LEU A 86 -2.96 2.76 1.40
CA LEU A 86 -1.70 3.46 1.19
C LEU A 86 -1.18 4.06 2.51
N PHE A 87 -2.08 4.57 3.35
CA PHE A 87 -1.81 5.07 4.70
C PHE A 87 -1.73 3.97 5.79
N GLY A 88 -1.78 2.69 5.41
CA GLY A 88 -1.67 1.57 6.33
C GLY A 88 -2.97 1.12 7.01
N ALA A 89 -4.09 1.81 6.80
CA ALA A 89 -5.40 1.39 7.29
C ALA A 89 -5.96 0.28 6.40
N ARG A 90 -5.70 -0.98 6.79
CA ARG A 90 -5.93 -2.17 5.96
C ARG A 90 -7.21 -2.95 6.24
N ASP A 91 -7.99 -2.55 7.24
CA ASP A 91 -9.23 -3.25 7.57
C ASP A 91 -10.34 -2.95 6.55
N GLU A 92 -11.39 -3.78 6.57
CA GLU A 92 -12.62 -3.55 5.80
C GLU A 92 -13.50 -2.55 6.57
N TYR A 93 -13.47 -1.27 6.17
CA TYR A 93 -14.25 -0.22 6.82
C TYR A 93 -15.68 -0.05 6.28
N GLY A 94 -16.07 -0.84 5.26
CA GLY A 94 -17.42 -0.80 4.68
C GLY A 94 -17.73 0.53 3.98
N ILE A 95 -16.76 1.09 3.25
CA ILE A 95 -16.85 2.42 2.64
C ILE A 95 -18.06 2.58 1.70
N ASP A 96 -18.51 1.50 1.10
CA ASP A 96 -19.65 1.42 0.19
C ASP A 96 -21.00 1.11 0.86
N LYS A 97 -21.01 0.84 2.18
CA LYS A 97 -22.20 0.36 2.91
C LYS A 97 -22.91 1.45 3.70
N GLU A 98 -22.16 2.44 4.19
CA GLU A 98 -22.68 3.49 5.07
C GLU A 98 -22.64 4.87 4.39
N LYS A 99 -23.62 5.73 4.71
CA LYS A 99 -23.69 7.09 4.14
C LYS A 99 -22.60 8.02 4.67
N ILE A 100 -22.20 7.82 5.92
CA ILE A 100 -21.15 8.58 6.59
C ILE A 100 -20.41 7.60 7.48
N ILE A 101 -19.09 7.54 7.33
CA ILE A 101 -18.22 6.70 8.15
C ILE A 101 -17.26 7.63 8.84
N HIS A 102 -17.15 7.49 10.16
CA HIS A 102 -16.14 8.15 10.96
C HIS A 102 -15.44 7.10 11.81
N LYS A 103 -14.12 7.01 11.70
CA LYS A 103 -13.29 6.08 12.47
C LYS A 103 -12.14 6.85 13.11
N ILE A 104 -11.91 6.53 14.39
CA ILE A 104 -10.85 7.10 15.24
C ILE A 104 -10.02 5.92 15.75
N ASN A 105 -8.72 6.15 15.98
CA ASN A 105 -7.77 5.12 16.44
C ASN A 105 -7.70 3.95 15.46
N VAL A 106 -7.49 4.30 14.19
CA VAL A 106 -7.39 3.34 13.09
C VAL A 106 -6.17 2.44 13.30
N ASN A 107 -6.35 1.12 13.24
CA ASN A 107 -5.24 0.19 13.37
C ASN A 107 -4.43 0.19 12.07
N LEU A 108 -3.16 0.57 12.16
CA LEU A 108 -2.29 0.68 10.99
C LEU A 108 -1.41 -0.56 10.87
N ASN A 109 -1.24 -1.02 9.64
CA ASN A 109 -0.32 -2.10 9.29
C ASN A 109 0.48 -1.72 8.03
N HIS A 110 1.79 -1.56 8.23
CA HIS A 110 2.73 -1.19 7.17
C HIS A 110 3.56 -2.38 6.67
N ASP A 111 3.33 -3.56 7.22
CA ASP A 111 4.13 -4.75 6.95
C ASP A 111 4.12 -5.11 5.46
N ILE A 112 5.24 -5.66 5.01
CA ILE A 112 5.40 -6.21 3.68
C ILE A 112 6.20 -7.51 3.76
N ASN A 113 5.55 -8.59 3.34
CA ASN A 113 6.10 -9.91 3.18
C ASN A 113 6.33 -10.16 1.68
N ILE A 114 7.53 -10.62 1.34
CA ILE A 114 8.00 -10.73 -0.03
C ILE A 114 8.59 -12.10 -0.26
N LEU A 115 7.97 -12.89 -1.13
CA LEU A 115 8.60 -14.08 -1.70
C LEU A 115 9.33 -13.69 -2.97
N VAL A 116 10.66 -13.76 -2.93
CA VAL A 116 11.53 -13.40 -4.06
C VAL A 116 11.69 -14.60 -4.98
N LEU A 117 11.34 -14.41 -6.25
CA LEU A 117 11.32 -15.43 -7.29
C LEU A 117 12.21 -15.00 -8.46
N SER A 118 12.94 -15.97 -9.04
CA SER A 118 13.50 -15.78 -10.40
C SER A 118 12.52 -16.33 -11.43
N GLN A 119 12.08 -15.47 -12.34
CA GLN A 119 11.11 -15.86 -13.38
C GLN A 119 11.80 -16.67 -14.48
N ASN A 120 11.29 -17.85 -14.81
CA ASN A 120 11.77 -18.59 -15.97
C ASN A 120 11.13 -18.06 -17.27
N ARG A 121 11.77 -18.26 -18.44
CA ARG A 121 11.41 -17.59 -19.72
C ARG A 121 9.93 -17.71 -20.14
N TYR A 122 9.18 -18.66 -19.59
CA TYR A 122 7.83 -19.01 -20.06
C TYR A 122 6.67 -18.52 -19.17
N LYS A 123 6.92 -17.69 -18.14
CA LYS A 123 5.88 -17.12 -17.25
C LYS A 123 4.92 -18.14 -16.61
N THR A 124 5.28 -19.41 -16.53
CA THR A 124 4.51 -20.45 -15.83
C THR A 124 4.97 -20.55 -14.38
N ILE A 125 4.04 -20.54 -13.43
CA ILE A 125 4.30 -20.57 -11.97
C ILE A 125 5.21 -21.75 -11.59
N ASP A 126 4.94 -22.92 -12.16
CA ASP A 126 5.64 -24.19 -11.91
C ASP A 126 7.14 -24.20 -12.23
N LYS A 127 7.67 -23.14 -12.87
CA LYS A 127 9.09 -23.03 -13.25
C LYS A 127 9.82 -21.90 -12.54
N ASN A 128 9.15 -21.12 -11.69
CA ASN A 128 9.81 -20.09 -10.91
C ASN A 128 10.69 -20.74 -9.85
N LYS A 129 11.90 -20.20 -9.65
CA LYS A 129 12.78 -20.64 -8.57
C LYS A 129 12.67 -19.68 -7.41
N GLU A 130 12.30 -20.17 -6.23
CA GLU A 130 12.29 -19.40 -5.00
C GLU A 130 13.72 -19.12 -4.54
N ILE A 131 13.97 -17.87 -4.16
CA ILE A 131 15.29 -17.37 -3.80
C ILE A 131 15.37 -17.14 -2.30
N MET A 132 14.46 -16.33 -1.78
CA MET A 132 14.40 -15.95 -0.38
C MET A 132 13.00 -15.46 -0.03
N PHE A 133 12.70 -15.47 1.26
CA PHE A 133 11.52 -14.85 1.83
C PHE A 133 11.94 -13.72 2.76
N ILE A 134 11.29 -12.56 2.63
CA ILE A 134 11.65 -11.33 3.34
C ILE A 134 10.40 -10.84 4.06
N LYS A 135 10.48 -10.65 5.38
CA LYS A 135 9.48 -9.94 6.17
C LYS A 135 10.06 -8.58 6.56
N VAL A 136 9.33 -7.50 6.30
CA VAL A 136 9.74 -6.14 6.64
C VAL A 136 8.60 -5.43 7.36
N LYS A 137 8.91 -4.74 8.45
CA LYS A 137 7.96 -3.86 9.15
C LYS A 137 8.43 -2.40 9.09
N PRO A 138 8.07 -1.65 8.03
CA PRO A 138 8.33 -0.22 7.95
C PRO A 138 7.65 0.54 9.09
N ASN A 139 8.33 1.54 9.64
CA ASN A 139 7.81 2.34 10.75
C ASN A 139 6.69 3.32 10.34
N SER A 140 6.46 3.50 9.03
CA SER A 140 5.45 4.43 8.52
C SER A 140 4.94 4.05 7.14
N ALA A 141 3.80 4.62 6.77
CA ALA A 141 3.25 4.52 5.41
C ALA A 141 4.22 5.05 4.34
N LYS A 142 4.93 6.15 4.66
CA LYS A 142 5.95 6.74 3.79
C LYS A 142 7.13 5.78 3.56
N CYS A 143 7.67 5.21 4.64
CA CYS A 143 8.77 4.24 4.56
C CYS A 143 8.37 3.02 3.72
N ARG A 144 7.14 2.51 3.92
CA ARG A 144 6.60 1.41 3.13
C ARG A 144 6.50 1.78 1.65
N TYR A 145 5.95 2.95 1.33
CA TYR A 145 5.81 3.40 -0.06
C TYR A 145 7.17 3.55 -0.75
N ASN A 146 8.13 4.20 -0.10
CA ASN A 146 9.49 4.36 -0.62
C ASN A 146 10.17 3.01 -0.83
N LEU A 147 9.99 2.07 0.09
CA LEU A 147 10.53 0.72 -0.04
C LEU A 147 10.01 0.04 -1.30
N ILE A 148 8.69 0.06 -1.52
CA ILE A 148 8.07 -0.51 -2.72
C ILE A 148 8.66 0.13 -3.98
N LYS A 149 8.70 1.47 -4.04
CA LYS A 149 9.30 2.21 -5.17
C LYS A 149 10.77 1.83 -5.39
N GLY A 150 11.53 1.65 -4.31
CA GLY A 150 12.93 1.23 -4.35
C GLY A 150 13.09 -0.15 -4.98
N LEU A 151 12.27 -1.12 -4.56
CA LEU A 151 12.29 -2.49 -5.04
C LEU A 151 11.80 -2.62 -6.49
N GLU A 152 10.84 -1.80 -6.93
CA GLU A 152 10.39 -1.78 -8.33
C GLU A 152 11.49 -1.44 -9.34
N ASN A 153 12.60 -0.83 -8.91
CA ASN A 153 13.75 -0.59 -9.80
C ASN A 153 14.50 -1.89 -10.16
N ILE A 154 14.33 -2.95 -9.37
CA ILE A 154 15.09 -4.20 -9.53
C ILE A 154 14.22 -5.42 -9.83
N GLY A 155 12.92 -5.22 -10.02
CA GLY A 155 11.99 -6.31 -10.29
C GLY A 155 10.54 -5.84 -10.33
N THR A 156 9.62 -6.76 -10.14
CA THR A 156 8.19 -6.47 -10.26
C THR A 156 7.42 -7.21 -9.18
N PHE A 157 6.50 -6.47 -8.53
CA PHE A 157 5.58 -7.03 -7.57
C PHE A 157 4.39 -7.68 -8.23
N GLU A 158 3.90 -8.72 -7.59
CA GLU A 158 2.58 -9.26 -7.83
C GLU A 158 1.92 -9.65 -6.51
N GLN A 159 0.65 -9.29 -6.37
CA GLN A 159 -0.10 -9.57 -5.15
C GLN A 159 -0.34 -11.07 -4.97
N TYR A 160 -0.03 -11.59 -3.79
CA TYR A 160 -0.40 -12.96 -3.45
C TYR A 160 -1.92 -13.12 -3.41
N ASN A 161 -2.44 -14.16 -4.06
CA ASN A 161 -3.87 -14.49 -4.09
C ASN A 161 -4.07 -15.98 -4.42
N LYS A 162 -5.33 -16.42 -4.54
CA LYS A 162 -5.72 -17.83 -4.76
C LYS A 162 -5.03 -18.52 -5.94
N LYS A 163 -4.60 -17.79 -6.98
CA LYS A 163 -3.87 -18.38 -8.11
C LYS A 163 -2.45 -18.85 -7.75
N TYR A 164 -1.93 -18.43 -6.61
CA TYR A 164 -0.58 -18.69 -6.12
C TYR A 164 -0.54 -19.64 -4.93
N LYS A 165 -1.55 -20.50 -4.77
CA LYS A 165 -1.65 -21.48 -3.68
C LYS A 165 -0.38 -22.31 -3.44
N ASP A 166 0.44 -22.52 -4.47
CA ASP A 166 1.70 -23.28 -4.36
C ASP A 166 2.76 -22.58 -3.49
N TYR A 167 2.56 -21.30 -3.18
CA TYR A 167 3.40 -20.51 -2.28
C TYR A 167 2.77 -20.29 -0.89
N GLU A 168 1.66 -20.97 -0.57
CA GLU A 168 0.94 -20.81 0.70
C GLU A 168 1.82 -21.06 1.93
N GLU A 169 2.79 -21.98 1.83
CA GLU A 169 3.73 -22.32 2.90
C GLU A 169 4.55 -21.11 3.42
N TYR A 170 4.74 -20.07 2.59
CA TYR A 170 5.51 -18.88 2.96
C TYR A 170 4.65 -17.80 3.61
N PHE A 171 3.34 -17.82 3.39
CA PHE A 171 2.43 -16.74 3.77
C PHE A 171 1.43 -17.18 4.84
N GLU A 172 1.89 -17.94 5.85
CA GLU A 172 1.17 -18.40 7.07
C GLU A 172 -0.31 -17.97 7.11
N GLU A 173 -1.25 -18.88 6.79
CA GLU A 173 -2.74 -18.74 6.85
C GLU A 173 -3.37 -17.36 6.49
N THR A 174 -2.63 -16.44 5.87
CA THR A 174 -3.07 -15.08 5.56
C THR A 174 -3.65 -15.04 4.15
N PHE A 175 -4.44 -16.07 3.85
CA PHE A 175 -5.45 -16.06 2.78
C PHE A 175 -6.53 -14.97 2.99
N LYS A 176 -6.47 -14.25 4.13
CA LYS A 176 -7.38 -13.17 4.51
C LYS A 176 -6.79 -11.77 4.35
N ASP A 177 -5.72 -11.59 3.58
CA ASP A 177 -5.35 -10.24 3.17
C ASP A 177 -6.41 -9.68 2.20
N LYS A 178 -7.42 -9.04 2.78
CA LYS A 178 -8.51 -8.36 2.10
C LYS A 178 -8.08 -7.01 1.53
N SER A 179 -6.80 -6.65 1.60
CA SER A 179 -6.33 -5.40 1.01
C SER A 179 -6.58 -5.37 -0.50
N LEU A 180 -6.92 -4.18 -0.95
CA LEU A 180 -7.48 -3.78 -2.23
C LEU A 180 -6.61 -2.73 -2.95
N GLY A 181 -5.59 -2.20 -2.26
CA GLY A 181 -4.60 -1.29 -2.80
C GLY A 181 -3.62 -2.01 -3.72
N ASP A 182 -2.77 -1.23 -4.40
CA ASP A 182 -1.84 -1.76 -5.42
C ASP A 182 -0.83 -2.76 -4.84
N TYR A 183 -0.59 -2.74 -3.51
CA TYR A 183 0.31 -3.65 -2.83
C TYR A 183 -0.29 -4.17 -1.52
N ARG A 184 -0.29 -5.50 -1.41
CA ARG A 184 -0.77 -6.24 -0.25
C ARG A 184 0.29 -6.32 0.85
N THR A 185 -0.05 -6.89 1.99
CA THR A 185 0.96 -7.32 2.96
C THR A 185 1.77 -8.47 2.36
N ASN A 186 1.12 -9.45 1.72
CA ASN A 186 1.79 -10.59 1.10
C ASN A 186 1.97 -10.42 -0.42
N ASN A 187 3.21 -10.48 -0.89
CA ASN A 187 3.52 -10.25 -2.30
C ASN A 187 4.57 -11.24 -2.82
N LEU A 188 4.43 -11.58 -4.10
CA LEU A 188 5.49 -12.18 -4.90
C LEU A 188 6.33 -11.06 -5.51
N PHE A 189 7.64 -11.28 -5.59
CA PHE A 189 8.54 -10.35 -6.23
C PHE A 189 9.42 -11.07 -7.24
N TYR A 190 9.24 -10.73 -8.52
CA TYR A 190 10.03 -11.31 -9.60
C TYR A 190 11.26 -10.44 -9.84
N ILE A 191 12.44 -10.98 -9.55
CA ILE A 191 13.69 -10.25 -9.80
C ILE A 191 13.89 -10.02 -11.29
N SER A 192 14.46 -8.86 -11.62
CA SER A 192 14.85 -8.54 -12.98
C SER A 192 15.80 -9.59 -13.56
N ARG A 193 15.70 -9.82 -14.88
CA ARG A 193 16.56 -10.78 -15.58
C ARG A 193 18.06 -10.50 -15.41
N TYR A 194 18.42 -9.24 -15.20
CA TYR A 194 19.80 -8.79 -15.02
C TYR A 194 20.38 -9.14 -13.65
N LEU A 195 19.53 -9.52 -12.69
CA LEU A 195 19.95 -9.91 -11.34
C LEU A 195 20.03 -11.43 -11.14
N LYS A 196 19.75 -12.22 -12.18
CA LYS A 196 19.72 -13.69 -12.09
C LYS A 196 21.10 -14.34 -11.92
N GLU A 197 22.16 -13.62 -12.29
CA GLU A 197 23.54 -14.12 -12.22
C GLU A 197 24.13 -13.96 -10.82
N PHE A 198 23.52 -13.13 -9.98
CA PHE A 198 23.96 -12.93 -8.60
C PHE A 198 23.63 -14.14 -7.73
N SER A 199 24.54 -14.44 -6.80
CA SER A 199 24.32 -15.47 -5.78
C SER A 199 23.16 -15.07 -4.85
N ARG A 200 22.62 -16.03 -4.10
CA ARG A 200 21.55 -15.76 -3.12
C ARG A 200 22.02 -14.78 -2.03
N GLU A 201 23.28 -14.90 -1.63
CA GLU A 201 23.94 -14.04 -0.64
C GLU A 201 24.19 -12.63 -1.19
N GLU A 202 24.56 -12.49 -2.46
CA GLU A 202 24.67 -11.18 -3.11
C GLU A 202 23.32 -10.50 -3.25
N LEU A 203 22.29 -11.26 -3.67
CA LEU A 203 20.92 -10.77 -3.71
C LEU A 203 20.45 -10.33 -2.32
N GLU A 204 20.72 -11.11 -1.26
CA GLU A 204 20.36 -10.73 0.11
C GLU A 204 20.95 -9.36 0.48
N LYS A 205 22.24 -9.14 0.18
CA LYS A 205 22.91 -7.85 0.41
C LYS A 205 22.26 -6.72 -0.36
N ILE A 206 21.89 -6.95 -1.63
CA ILE A 206 21.18 -5.96 -2.46
C ILE A 206 19.82 -5.61 -1.84
N PHE A 207 19.00 -6.62 -1.52
CA PHE A 207 17.69 -6.41 -0.89
C PHE A 207 17.82 -5.69 0.45
N ARG A 208 18.71 -6.14 1.33
CA ARG A 208 18.97 -5.49 2.63
C ARG A 208 19.36 -4.01 2.45
N THR A 209 20.24 -3.72 1.49
CA THR A 209 20.66 -2.34 1.20
C THR A 209 19.49 -1.47 0.74
N ILE A 210 18.66 -1.97 -0.19
CA ILE A 210 17.47 -1.25 -0.65
C ILE A 210 16.48 -1.05 0.48
N ILE A 211 16.26 -2.08 1.31
CA ILE A 211 15.32 -2.03 2.43
C ILE A 211 15.74 -0.96 3.44
N VAL A 212 16.98 -1.03 3.94
CA VAL A 212 17.51 -0.09 4.92
C VAL A 212 17.50 1.34 4.37
N LYS A 213 17.90 1.54 3.10
CA LYS A 213 17.92 2.87 2.47
C LYS A 213 16.53 3.52 2.40
N ASN A 214 15.47 2.73 2.16
CA ASN A 214 14.15 3.28 1.87
C ASN A 214 13.17 3.22 3.06
N ALA A 215 13.32 2.23 3.94
CA ALA A 215 12.48 2.07 5.13
C ALA A 215 13.12 2.61 6.43
N GLY A 216 14.43 2.92 6.39
CA GLY A 216 15.21 3.44 7.50
C GLY A 216 16.07 2.37 8.18
N GLU A 217 17.08 2.81 8.95
CA GLU A 217 18.03 1.91 9.63
C GLU A 217 17.41 1.08 10.76
N ALA A 218 16.39 1.63 11.43
CA ALA A 218 15.68 0.96 12.53
C ALA A 218 14.54 0.05 12.05
N VAL A 219 14.47 -0.28 10.75
CA VAL A 219 13.42 -1.15 10.21
C VAL A 219 13.57 -2.58 10.73
N GLU A 220 12.47 -3.18 11.20
CA GLU A 220 12.46 -4.61 11.51
C GLU A 220 12.51 -5.40 10.20
N LEU A 221 13.53 -6.22 10.04
CA LEU A 221 13.84 -6.96 8.81
C LEU A 221 14.27 -8.38 9.12
N ASP A 222 13.51 -9.34 8.61
CA ASP A 222 13.88 -10.75 8.58
C ASP A 222 14.05 -11.21 7.12
N ILE A 223 15.18 -11.84 6.82
CA ILE A 223 15.45 -12.42 5.50
C ILE A 223 15.87 -13.87 5.67
N LYS A 224 15.11 -14.76 5.04
CA LYS A 224 15.37 -16.19 5.01
C LYS A 224 15.73 -16.62 3.58
N ILE A 225 16.98 -16.97 3.35
CA ILE A 225 17.40 -17.60 2.09
C ILE A 225 16.75 -18.98 1.98
N ILE A 226 16.12 -19.27 0.84
CA ILE A 226 15.43 -20.54 0.61
C ILE A 226 16.41 -21.53 0.00
N GLN A 227 16.73 -22.59 0.73
CA GLN A 227 17.55 -23.71 0.27
C GLN A 227 16.65 -24.92 -0.03
N LYS A 228 15.88 -24.88 -1.12
CA LYS A 228 15.26 -26.08 -1.67
C LYS A 228 16.32 -26.86 -2.47
N VAL A 229 16.55 -28.11 -2.07
CA VAL A 229 17.44 -29.11 -2.69
C VAL A 229 16.86 -29.59 -4.01
#